data_AF-A0AAW9HN16-F1
#
_entry.id   AF-A0AAW9HN16-F1
#
_cell.length_a   1.000
_cell.length_b   1.000
_cell.length_c   1.000
_cell.angle_alpha   90.00
_cell.angle_beta   90.00
_cell.angle_gamma   90.00
#
_symmetry.space_group_name_H-M   'P 1'
#
loop_
_entity.id
_entity.type
_entity.pdbx_description
1 polymer ?
#
loop_
_entity_poly.entity_id
_entity_poly.type
_entity_poly.pdbx_seq_one_letter_code
_entity_poly.pdbx_strand_id
1 'polypeptide(L)'
;MRASEWAKIEPYLQGKKVVIVNSYSPYPRTDMANENIRNIVATHPDMIRVADWASIAGAHQDHLAGDRTHPDGTLGQMYADEVNRALNSFD
;
A
#
# COMPACT_ATOMS: atom_id res chain seq x y z
N MET A 1 -6.12 5.11 -2.97
CA MET A 1 -5.82 6.40 -3.61
C MET A 1 -6.64 6.56 -4.87
N ARG A 2 -7.22 7.74 -5.13
CA ARG A 2 -7.85 8.12 -6.40
C ARG A 2 -6.80 8.67 -7.36
N ALA A 3 -7.00 8.54 -8.67
CA ALA A 3 -6.10 9.13 -9.66
C ALA A 3 -5.93 10.66 -9.48
N SER A 4 -7.00 11.36 -9.08
CA SER A 4 -6.95 12.80 -8.80
C SER A 4 -6.18 13.16 -7.52
N GLU A 5 -5.94 12.21 -6.63
CA GLU A 5 -5.06 12.39 -5.46
C GLU A 5 -3.61 12.19 -5.87
N TRP A 6 -3.33 11.18 -6.70
CA TRP A 6 -2.00 10.95 -7.28
C TRP A 6 -1.50 12.15 -8.06
N ALA A 7 -2.32 12.70 -8.96
CA ALA A 7 -1.96 13.86 -9.80
C ALA A 7 -1.57 15.11 -8.98
N LYS A 8 -2.01 15.20 -7.72
CA LYS A 8 -1.63 16.31 -6.82
C LYS A 8 -0.25 16.14 -6.21
N ILE A 9 0.19 14.89 -6.01
CA ILE A 9 1.47 14.59 -5.36
C ILE A 9 2.60 14.31 -6.35
N GLU A 10 2.28 13.74 -7.52
CA GLU A 10 3.22 13.33 -8.55
C GLU A 10 4.26 14.41 -8.92
N PRO A 11 3.91 15.70 -9.08
CA PRO A 11 4.90 16.74 -9.39
C PRO A 11 6.00 16.88 -8.34
N TYR A 12 5.74 16.50 -7.08
CA TYR A 12 6.70 16.58 -5.97
C TYR A 12 7.55 15.32 -5.81
N LEU A 13 7.27 14.27 -6.60
CA LEU A 13 7.95 12.97 -6.51
C LEU A 13 9.10 12.84 -7.51
N GLN A 14 9.36 13.87 -8.33
CA GLN A 14 10.43 13.84 -9.34
C GLN A 14 11.80 13.51 -8.70
N GLY A 15 12.46 12.48 -9.24
CA GLY A 15 13.76 12.00 -8.76
C GLY A 15 13.72 11.23 -7.43
N LYS A 16 12.53 10.94 -6.88
CA LYS A 16 12.38 10.15 -5.64
C LYS A 16 12.01 8.70 -5.97
N LYS A 17 12.42 7.78 -5.10
CA LYS A 17 11.83 6.43 -5.05
C LYS A 17 10.66 6.44 -4.07
N VAL A 18 9.57 5.77 -4.41
CA VAL A 18 8.31 5.86 -3.66
C VAL A 18 7.76 4.47 -3.38
N VAL A 19 7.52 4.16 -2.10
CA VAL A 19 6.76 2.98 -1.70
C VAL A 19 5.31 3.39 -1.49
N ILE A 20 4.39 2.71 -2.17
CA ILE A 20 2.96 2.83 -1.93
C ILE A 20 2.47 1.57 -1.24
N VAL A 21 1.85 1.73 -0.08
CA VAL A 21 1.22 0.63 0.65
C VAL A 21 -0.23 0.50 0.17
N ASN A 22 -0.62 -0.66 -0.34
CA ASN A 22 -2.03 -0.91 -0.66
C ASN A 22 -2.85 -1.09 0.63
N SER A 23 -4.18 -1.15 0.55
CA SER A 23 -5.04 -1.09 1.74
C SER A 23 -5.89 -2.33 1.90
N TYR A 24 -6.20 -2.68 3.15
CA TYR A 24 -7.20 -3.69 3.50
C TYR A 24 -8.30 -3.05 4.33
N SER A 25 -9.55 -3.27 3.95
CA SER A 25 -10.74 -2.94 4.75
C SER A 25 -11.97 -3.62 4.15
N PRO A 26 -13.09 -3.73 4.88
CA PRO A 26 -14.34 -4.29 4.34
C PRO A 26 -15.08 -3.32 3.40
N TYR A 27 -14.57 -2.11 3.17
CA TYR A 27 -15.25 -1.09 2.39
C TYR A 27 -14.91 -1.19 0.89
N PRO A 28 -15.90 -1.16 -0.04
CA PRO A 28 -15.65 -1.25 -1.49
C PRO A 28 -14.70 -0.19 -2.06
N ARG A 29 -14.58 0.95 -1.37
CA ARG A 29 -13.61 1.99 -1.74
C ARG A 29 -12.16 1.49 -1.70
N THR A 30 -11.85 0.51 -0.87
CA THR A 30 -10.51 -0.09 -0.77
C THR A 30 -10.13 -0.80 -2.06
N ASP A 31 -11.04 -1.57 -2.67
CA ASP A 31 -10.74 -2.28 -3.91
C ASP A 31 -10.43 -1.32 -5.05
N MET A 32 -11.25 -0.26 -5.20
CA MET A 32 -11.00 0.79 -6.18
C MET A 32 -9.67 1.52 -5.92
N ALA A 33 -9.32 1.74 -4.66
CA ALA A 33 -8.06 2.36 -4.29
C ALA A 33 -6.86 1.48 -4.67
N ASN A 34 -6.94 0.17 -4.43
CA ASN A 34 -5.89 -0.78 -4.76
C ASN A 34 -5.72 -0.96 -6.26
N GLU A 35 -6.83 -0.94 -7.02
CA GLU A 35 -6.79 -0.96 -8.49
C GLU A 35 -6.07 0.27 -9.05
N ASN A 36 -6.37 1.46 -8.53
CA ASN A 36 -5.66 2.68 -8.95
C ASN A 36 -4.17 2.62 -8.61
N ILE A 37 -3.79 2.04 -7.46
CA ILE A 37 -2.38 1.85 -7.09
C ILE A 37 -1.69 0.93 -8.10
N ARG A 38 -2.32 -0.18 -8.51
CA ARG A 38 -1.78 -1.07 -9.56
C ARG A 38 -1.53 -0.30 -10.86
N ASN A 39 -2.48 0.53 -11.29
CA ASN A 39 -2.34 1.33 -12.50
C ASN A 39 -1.19 2.36 -12.40
N ILE A 40 -1.03 3.01 -11.25
CA ILE A 40 0.05 3.99 -11.02
C ILE A 40 1.44 3.34 -11.03
N VAL A 41 1.55 2.14 -10.45
CA VAL A 41 2.80 1.38 -10.43
C VAL A 41 3.18 0.94 -11.84
N ALA A 42 2.20 0.49 -12.63
CA ALA A 42 2.43 0.10 -14.03
C ALA A 42 2.93 1.26 -14.92
N THR A 43 2.57 2.51 -14.60
CA THR A 43 3.05 3.69 -15.33
C THR A 43 4.39 4.23 -14.83
N HIS A 44 4.86 3.81 -13.65
CA HIS A 44 6.10 4.27 -13.03
C HIS A 44 6.96 3.13 -12.45
N PRO A 45 7.25 2.07 -13.24
CA PRO A 45 7.87 0.86 -12.72
C PRO A 45 9.28 1.08 -12.17
N ASP A 46 10.00 2.12 -12.63
CA ASP A 46 11.36 2.42 -12.14
C ASP A 46 11.34 3.25 -10.85
N MET A 47 10.23 3.93 -10.55
CA MET A 47 10.12 4.90 -9.47
C MET A 47 9.34 4.35 -8.27
N ILE A 48 8.40 3.45 -8.51
CA ILE A 48 7.42 3.01 -7.52
C ILE A 48 7.59 1.53 -7.20
N ARG A 49 7.47 1.19 -5.91
CA ARG A 49 7.31 -0.19 -5.41
C ARG A 49 6.04 -0.27 -4.56
N VAL A 50 5.44 -1.46 -4.52
CA VAL A 50 4.26 -1.73 -3.67
C VAL A 50 4.68 -2.52 -2.44
N ALA A 51 4.17 -2.08 -1.29
CA ALA A 51 4.07 -2.87 -0.08
C ALA A 51 2.67 -3.50 -0.04
N ASP A 52 2.58 -4.82 -0.14
CA ASP A 52 1.34 -5.60 -0.27
C ASP A 52 0.70 -5.92 1.08
N TRP A 53 0.32 -4.85 1.78
CA TRP A 53 -0.43 -4.94 3.03
C TRP A 53 -1.78 -5.65 2.87
N ALA A 54 -2.45 -5.48 1.74
CA ALA A 54 -3.77 -6.05 1.49
C ALA A 54 -3.79 -7.57 1.61
N SER A 55 -2.80 -8.25 1.02
CA SER A 55 -2.65 -9.70 1.13
C SER A 55 -2.31 -10.14 2.55
N ILE A 56 -1.41 -9.42 3.23
CA ILE A 56 -0.99 -9.73 4.61
C ILE A 56 -2.18 -9.61 5.57
N ALA A 57 -2.84 -8.46 5.61
CA ALA A 57 -4.00 -8.25 6.47
C ALA A 57 -5.16 -9.19 6.14
N GLY A 58 -5.35 -9.52 4.85
CA GLY A 58 -6.35 -10.50 4.42
C GLY A 58 -6.10 -11.92 4.93
N ALA A 59 -4.83 -12.32 5.08
CA ALA A 59 -4.43 -13.61 5.62
C ALA A 59 -4.44 -13.66 7.17
N HIS A 60 -4.44 -12.51 7.83
CA HIS A 60 -4.29 -12.36 9.29
C HIS A 60 -5.43 -11.53 9.91
N GLN A 61 -6.67 -11.78 9.49
CA GLN A 61 -7.83 -11.00 9.95
C GLN A 61 -8.12 -11.14 11.45
N ASP A 62 -7.63 -12.20 12.09
CA ASP A 62 -7.69 -12.43 13.53
C ASP A 62 -6.86 -11.44 14.34
N HIS A 63 -5.86 -10.81 13.71
CA HIS A 63 -5.04 -9.75 14.29
C HIS A 63 -5.53 -8.33 13.96
N LEU A 64 -6.73 -8.21 13.36
CA LEU A 64 -7.39 -6.93 13.15
C LEU A 64 -8.39 -6.65 14.27
N ALA A 65 -8.54 -5.37 14.62
CA ALA A 65 -9.61 -4.90 15.47
C ALA A 65 -11.00 -5.20 14.86
N GLY A 66 -12.06 -5.04 15.65
CA GLY A 66 -13.43 -5.32 15.22
C GLY A 66 -13.91 -4.56 13.97
N ASP A 67 -13.22 -3.48 13.59
CA ASP A 67 -13.46 -2.72 12.35
C ASP A 67 -12.79 -3.31 11.10
N ARG A 68 -12.03 -4.41 11.27
CA ARG A 68 -11.29 -5.10 10.21
C ARG A 68 -10.33 -4.20 9.44
N THR A 69 -9.75 -3.22 10.12
CA THR A 69 -8.81 -2.24 9.53
C THR A 69 -7.57 -2.05 10.39
N HIS A 70 -7.72 -1.83 11.70
CA HIS A 70 -6.57 -1.54 12.57
C HIS A 70 -5.88 -2.81 13.04
N PRO A 71 -4.55 -2.96 12.85
CA PRO A 71 -3.82 -4.13 13.33
C PRO A 71 -3.50 -4.06 14.83
N ASP A 72 -3.32 -5.22 15.43
CA ASP A 72 -2.63 -5.37 16.71
C ASP A 72 -1.10 -5.21 16.56
N GLY A 73 -0.35 -5.45 17.65
CA GLY A 73 1.10 -5.34 17.63
C GLY A 73 1.81 -6.37 16.73
N THR A 74 1.29 -7.59 16.64
CA THR A 74 1.86 -8.67 15.80
C THR A 74 1.74 -8.30 14.33
N LEU A 75 0.54 -7.93 13.90
CA LEU A 75 0.29 -7.57 12.52
C LEU A 75 0.87 -6.18 12.18
N GLY A 76 1.00 -5.30 13.17
CA GLY A 76 1.75 -4.05 13.04
C GLY A 76 3.24 -4.27 12.73
N GLN A 77 3.87 -5.30 13.31
CA GLN A 77 5.24 -5.67 12.94
C GLN A 77 5.31 -6.18 11.48
N MET A 78 4.35 -7.01 11.05
CA MET A 78 4.29 -7.49 9.67
C MET A 78 4.09 -6.34 8.67
N TYR A 79 3.30 -5.32 9.02
CA TYR A 79 3.18 -4.09 8.23
C TYR A 79 4.55 -3.41 8.06
N ALA A 80 5.29 -3.24 9.16
CA ALA A 80 6.60 -2.59 9.13
C ALA A 80 7.61 -3.40 8.30
N ASP A 81 7.62 -4.72 8.43
CA ASP A 81 8.49 -5.62 7.69
C ASP A 81 8.21 -5.55 6.18
N GLU A 82 6.94 -5.47 5.78
CA GLU A 82 6.55 -5.35 4.38
C GLU A 82 6.93 -4.00 3.77
N VAL A 83 6.80 -2.91 4.52
CA VAL A 83 7.30 -1.59 4.09
C VAL A 83 8.82 -1.63 3.92
N ASN A 84 9.55 -2.24 4.86
CA ASN A 84 10.99 -2.41 4.75
C ASN A 84 11.39 -3.27 3.55
N ARG A 85 10.67 -4.37 3.28
CA ARG A 85 10.90 -5.20 2.08
C ARG A 85 10.75 -4.36 0.81
N ALA A 86 9.68 -3.57 0.70
CA ALA A 86 9.44 -2.73 -0.46
C ALA A 86 10.51 -1.63 -0.61
N LEU A 87 10.93 -0.99 0.49
CA LEU A 87 12.02 0.00 0.48
C LEU A 87 13.36 -0.57 0.01
N ASN A 88 13.65 -1.84 0.35
CA ASN A 88 14.89 -2.51 -0.08
C ASN A 88 14.76 -3.22 -1.44
N SER A 89 13.65 -3.04 -2.15
CA SER A 89 13.41 -3.67 -3.47
C SER A 89 13.66 -2.73 -4.65
N PHE A 90 14.19 -1.53 -4.40
CA PHE A 90 14.75 -0.69 -5.45
C PHE A 90 16.17 -1.18 -5.75
N ASP A 91 16.43 -1.52 -7.00
CA ASP A 91 17.76 -1.90 -7.51
C ASP A 91 18.79 -0.76 -7.34
#